data_AF-Q4C654-F1
#
_entry.id   AF-Q4C654-F1
#
_cell.length_a   1.000
_cell.length_b   1.000
_cell.length_c   1.000
_cell.angle_alpha   90.00
_cell.angle_beta   90.00
_cell.angle_gamma   90.00
#
_symmetry.space_group_name_H-M   'P 1'
#
loop_
_entity.id
_entity.type
_entity.pdbx_description
1 polymer ?
#
loop_
_entity_poly.entity_id
_entity_poly.type
_entity_poly.pdbx_seq_one_letter_code
_entity_poly.pdbx_strand_id
1 'polypeptide(L)' 'MNGLLADASTRLEKALRYTRISEDAIERLKYPKTSLSVSIPVRMDDGSLRIFSRVPSAL' A
#
# COMPACT_ATOMS: atom_id res chain seq x y z
N MET A 1 15.11 -5.67 0.70
CA MET A 1 14.29 -4.73 -0.10
C MET A 1 13.00 -4.51 0.68
N ASN A 2 12.83 -3.34 1.30
CA ASN A 2 11.62 -3.05 2.06
C ASN A 2 10.58 -2.42 1.11
N GLY A 3 9.32 -2.86 1.20
CA GLY A 3 8.24 -2.32 0.38
C GLY A 3 7.77 -0.94 0.86
N LEU A 4 7.04 -0.20 0.02
CA LEU A 4 6.52 1.15 0.31
C LEU A 4 5.82 1.25 1.68
N LEU A 5 5.04 0.24 2.05
CA LEU A 5 4.36 0.16 3.34
C LEU A 5 5.36 0.04 4.51
N ALA A 6 6.39 -0.79 4.38
CA ALA A 6 7.40 -0.95 5.42
C ALA A 6 8.16 0.37 5.67
N ASP A 7 8.47 1.11 4.61
CA ASP A 7 9.11 2.43 4.74
C ASP A 7 8.17 3.47 5.38
N ALA A 8 6.86 3.40 5.06
CA ALA A 8 5.85 4.21 5.73
C ALA A 8 5.74 3.87 7.22
N SER A 9 5.80 2.58 7.60
CA SER A 9 5.78 2.15 9.00
C SER A 9 6.95 2.72 9.81
N THR A 10 8.17 2.70 9.25
CA THR A 10 9.33 3.32 9.92
C THR A 10 9.15 4.82 10.14
N ARG A 11 8.49 5.54 9.20
CA ARG A 11 8.18 6.96 9.37
C ARG A 11 7.09 7.19 10.41
N LEU A 12 6.07 6.33 10.44
CA LEU A 12 5.01 6.36 11.44
C LEU A 12 5.60 6.19 12.85
N GLU A 13 6.44 5.19 13.08
CA GLU A 13 7.11 4.97 14.37
C GLU A 13 7.90 6.20 14.85
N LYS A 14 8.60 6.88 13.94
CA LYS A 14 9.32 8.13 14.27
C LYS A 14 8.38 9.24 14.70
N ALA A 15 7.22 9.37 14.05
CA ALA A 15 6.22 10.41 14.33
C ALA A 15 5.44 10.15 15.64
N LEU A 16 5.16 8.89 15.97
CA LEU A 16 4.45 8.53 17.21
C LEU A 16 5.20 8.98 18.47
N ARG A 17 6.53 9.12 18.42
CA ARG A 17 7.32 9.64 19.54
C ARG A 17 7.03 11.10 19.91
N TYR A 18 6.45 11.87 18.99
CA TYR A 18 6.20 13.30 19.16
C TYR A 18 4.71 13.64 19.22
N THR A 19 3.82 12.66 19.08
CA THR A 19 2.37 12.88 19.01
C THR A 19 1.67 12.15 20.15
N ARG A 20 0.60 12.73 20.69
CA ARG A 20 -0.27 12.10 21.69
C ARG A 20 -1.59 11.75 21.02
N ILE A 21 -1.71 10.52 20.54
CA ILE A 21 -2.93 9.94 19.99
C ILE A 21 -3.28 8.67 20.77
N SER A 22 -4.53 8.22 20.71
CA SER A 22 -4.97 7.02 21.43
C SER A 22 -4.30 5.76 20.87
N GLU A 23 -4.14 4.74 21.71
CA GLU A 23 -3.58 3.45 21.31
C GLU A 23 -4.41 2.78 20.19
N ASP A 24 -5.74 2.95 20.21
CA ASP A 24 -6.62 2.47 19.13
C ASP A 24 -6.30 3.13 17.78
N ALA A 25 -6.03 4.43 17.78
CA ALA A 25 -5.65 5.14 16.56
C ALA A 25 -4.27 4.69 16.05
N ILE A 26 -3.32 4.42 16.96
CA ILE A 26 -2.00 3.89 16.62
C ILE A 26 -2.13 2.52 15.95
N GLU A 27 -2.91 1.62 16.53
CA GLU A 27 -3.08 0.26 16.01
C GLU A 27 -3.71 0.27 14.62
N ARG A 28 -4.70 1.13 14.38
CA ARG A 28 -5.35 1.26 13.07
C ARG A 28 -4.42 1.83 11.99
N LEU A 29 -3.48 2.69 12.35
CA LEU A 29 -2.51 3.28 11.41
C LEU A 29 -1.41 2.31 10.98
N LYS A 30 -1.20 1.21 11.70
CA LYS A 30 -0.21 0.17 11.34
C LYS A 30 -0.59 -0.58 10.06
N TYR A 31 -1.87 -0.57 9.68
CA TYR A 31 -2.39 -1.36 8.57
C TYR A 31 -3.12 -0.49 7.55
N PRO A 32 -2.98 -0.77 6.24
CA PRO A 32 -3.77 -0.09 5.23
C PRO A 32 -5.24 -0.41 5.42
N LYS A 33 -6.10 0.62 5.38
CA LYS A 33 -7.55 0.46 5.51
C LYS A 33 -8.15 -0.44 4.43
N THR A 34 -7.56 -0.45 3.24
CA THR A 34 -7.99 -1.28 2.12
C THR A 34 -6.79 -1.53 1.20
N SER A 35 -6.70 -2.73 0.65
CA SER A 35 -5.77 -3.08 -0.42
C SER A 35 -6.54 -3.91 -1.44
N LEU A 36 -6.47 -3.53 -2.71
CA LEU A 36 -7.05 -4.30 -3.80
C LEU A 36 -5.89 -4.85 -4.63
N SER A 37 -5.99 -6.08 -5.14
CA SER A 37 -5.04 -6.58 -6.13
C SER A 37 -5.84 -6.95 -7.37
N VAL A 38 -5.49 -6.36 -8.50
CA VAL A 38 -6.18 -6.59 -9.76
C VAL A 38 -5.20 -7.07 -10.82
N SER A 39 -5.70 -7.95 -11.68
CA SER A 39 -5.02 -8.38 -12.90
C SER A 39 -5.76 -7.76 -14.08
N ILE A 40 -5.10 -6.88 -14.82
CA ILE A 40 -5.66 -6.19 -15.98
C ILE A 40 -5.10 -6.87 -17.23
N PRO A 41 -5.91 -7.70 -17.94
CA PRO A 41 -5.52 -8.22 -19.24
C PRO A 41 -5.61 -7.11 -20.28
N VAL A 42 -4.52 -6.90 -21.01
CA VAL A 42 -4.41 -5.93 -22.10
C VAL A 42 -4.09 -6.68 -23.38
N ARG A 43 -4.91 -6.46 -24.41
CA ARG A 43 -4.56 -6.85 -25.78
C ARG A 43 -3.63 -5.78 -26.34
N MET A 44 -2.45 -6.19 -26.73
CA MET A 44 -1.42 -5.33 -27.28
C MET A 44 -1.70 -5.01 -28.75
N ASP A 45 -1.03 -4.00 -29.29
CA ASP A 45 -1.20 -3.57 -30.68
C ASP A 45 -0.86 -4.66 -31.70
N ASP A 46 0.04 -5.59 -31.34
CA ASP A 46 0.39 -6.78 -32.13
C ASP A 46 -0.62 -7.94 -32.00
N GLY A 47 -1.71 -7.74 -31.24
CA GLY A 47 -2.75 -8.72 -30.99
C GLY A 47 -2.49 -9.67 -29.82
N SER A 48 -1.27 -9.68 -29.25
CA SER A 48 -0.91 -10.53 -28.11
C SER A 48 -1.65 -10.12 -26.83
N LEU A 49 -1.88 -11.08 -25.92
CA LEU A 49 -2.49 -10.81 -24.61
C LEU A 49 -1.40 -10.72 -23.54
N ARG A 50 -1.37 -9.62 -22.78
CA ARG A 50 -0.50 -9.48 -21.59
C ARG A 50 -1.33 -9.16 -20.36
N ILE A 51 -1.03 -9.84 -19.25
CA ILE A 51 -1.69 -9.59 -17.96
C ILE A 51 -0.77 -8.73 -17.10
N PHE A 52 -1.29 -7.58 -16.67
CA PHE A 52 -0.59 -6.70 -15.74
C PHE A 52 -1.22 -6.82 -14.36
N SER A 53 -0.48 -7.40 -13.41
CA SER A 53 -0.89 -7.41 -12.01
C SER A 53 -0.45 -6.13 -11.32
N ARG A 54 -1.40 -5.44 -10.68
CA ARG A 54 -1.10 -4.32 -9.80
C ARG A 54 -1.98 -4.33 -8.57
N VAL A 55 -1.38 -3.97 -7.46
CA VAL A 55 -2.09 -3.47 -6.29
C VAL A 55 -2.34 -1.99 -6.56
N PRO A 56 -3.58 -1.50 -6.76
CA PRO A 56 -3.84 -0.07 -6.75
C PRO A 56 -3.39 0.42 -5.37
N SER A 57 -2.32 1.20 -5.34
CA SER A 57 -1.97 1.94 -4.14
C SER A 57 -3.17 2.82 -3.84
N ALA A 58 -3.81 2.61 -2.69
CA ALA A 58 -4.83 3.51 -2.20
C ALA A 58 -4.27 4.93 -2.28
N LEU A 59 -4.98 5.80 -3.03
CA LEU A 59 -4.72 7.23 -3.13
C LEU A 59 -4.54 7.85 -1.74
#